data_AF-A0A4D6HAF6-F1
#
_entry.id   AF-A0A4D6HAF6-F1
#
_cell.length_a   1.000
_cell.length_b   1.000
_cell.length_c   1.000
_cell.angle_alpha   90.00
_cell.angle_beta   90.00
_cell.angle_gamma   90.00
#
_symmetry.space_group_name_H-M   'P 1'
#
loop_
_entity.id
_entity.type
_entity.pdbx_description
1 polymer ?
#
loop_
_entity_poly.entity_id
_entity_poly.type
_entity_poly.pdbx_seq_one_letter_code
_entity_poly.pdbx_strand_id
1 'polypeptide(L)'
;MPTVAYRCSSCLDHTLTRSFDVSHISIKCPNCGEFARFVHEGVLEQYEAFEESPPEDLDWERLGRMEKFLVCEKIVRQGKTIEDFEVEVHADEESDDEPTSGDQPTPDEQSHDDESTPDE
;
A
#
# COMPACT_ATOMS: atom_id res chain seq x y z
N MET A 1 -18.05 14.08 -19.57
CA MET A 1 -17.91 13.13 -18.44
C MET A 1 -17.16 13.87 -17.36
N PRO A 2 -17.66 13.92 -16.10
CA PRO A 2 -16.92 14.55 -15.02
C PRO A 2 -15.59 13.83 -14.83
N THR A 3 -14.55 14.60 -14.54
CA THR A 3 -13.23 14.06 -14.22
C THR A 3 -12.99 14.19 -12.72
N VAL A 4 -12.31 13.20 -12.16
CA VAL A 4 -11.98 13.10 -10.74
C VAL A 4 -10.47 13.20 -10.57
N ALA A 5 -10.03 13.94 -9.57
CA ALA A 5 -8.63 14.04 -9.19
C ALA A 5 -8.28 12.98 -8.13
N TYR A 6 -7.08 12.44 -8.26
CA TYR A 6 -6.52 11.47 -7.34
C TYR A 6 -5.09 11.88 -6.98
N ARG A 7 -4.74 11.90 -5.71
CA ARG A 7 -3.44 12.38 -5.23
C ARG A 7 -2.61 11.26 -4.62
N CYS A 8 -1.31 11.25 -4.90
CA CYS A 8 -0.39 10.24 -4.40
C CYS A 8 -0.33 10.24 -2.87
N SER A 9 -0.63 9.10 -2.23
CA SER A 9 -0.65 8.93 -0.78
C SER A 9 0.73 9.04 -0.11
N SER A 10 1.80 8.83 -0.86
CA SER A 10 3.18 8.92 -0.35
C SER A 10 3.68 10.37 -0.31
N CYS A 11 3.67 11.07 -1.44
CA CYS A 11 4.26 12.41 -1.55
C CYS A 11 3.26 13.55 -1.42
N LEU A 12 1.96 13.31 -1.64
CA LEU A 12 0.92 14.35 -1.67
C LEU A 12 1.17 15.49 -2.68
N ASP A 13 2.17 15.38 -3.55
CA ASP A 13 2.48 16.40 -4.56
C ASP A 13 1.89 16.09 -5.94
N HIS A 14 1.85 14.80 -6.32
CA HIS A 14 1.39 14.41 -7.65
C HIS A 14 -0.09 14.07 -7.69
N THR A 15 -0.79 14.63 -8.68
CA THR A 15 -2.22 14.41 -8.90
C THR A 15 -2.49 13.87 -10.30
N LEU A 16 -3.35 12.87 -10.40
CA LEU A 16 -3.85 12.28 -11.64
C LEU A 16 -5.31 12.64 -11.82
N THR A 17 -5.69 12.97 -13.05
CA THR A 17 -7.09 13.22 -13.42
C THR A 17 -7.61 12.08 -14.29
N ARG A 18 -8.76 11.50 -13.92
CA ARG A 18 -9.38 10.37 -14.64
C ARG A 18 -10.89 10.57 -14.79
N SER A 19 -11.47 9.91 -15.78
CA SER A 19 -12.91 10.00 -16.10
C SER A 19 -13.78 8.98 -15.36
N PHE A 20 -13.16 8.11 -14.57
CA PHE A 20 -13.83 7.11 -13.75
C PHE A 20 -13.67 7.46 -12.27
N ASP A 21 -14.65 7.04 -11.48
CA ASP A 21 -14.78 7.33 -10.07
C ASP A 21 -14.62 6.05 -9.23
N VAL A 22 -13.42 5.86 -8.69
CA VAL A 22 -13.03 4.72 -7.84
C VAL A 22 -12.44 5.25 -6.54
N SER A 23 -12.21 4.38 -5.55
CA SER A 23 -11.64 4.83 -4.27
C SER A 23 -10.17 5.20 -4.38
N HIS A 24 -9.37 4.37 -5.06
CA HIS A 24 -7.96 4.62 -5.28
C HIS A 24 -7.44 3.95 -6.55
N ILE A 25 -6.27 4.41 -6.99
CA ILE A 25 -5.53 3.83 -8.11
C ILE A 25 -4.13 3.48 -7.62
N SER A 26 -3.73 2.21 -7.69
CA SER A 26 -2.39 1.78 -7.29
C SER A 26 -1.46 1.75 -8.50
N ILE A 27 -0.56 2.72 -8.60
CA ILE A 27 0.47 2.77 -9.65
C ILE A 27 1.77 3.35 -9.09
N LYS A 28 2.86 3.19 -9.84
CA LYS A 28 4.11 3.91 -9.55
C LYS A 28 3.90 5.41 -9.76
N CYS A 29 4.11 6.19 -8.71
CA CYS A 29 4.03 7.64 -8.76
C CYS A 29 5.14 8.19 -9.67
N PRO A 30 4.82 8.99 -10.70
CA PRO A 30 5.84 9.55 -11.59
C PRO A 30 6.66 10.67 -10.92
N ASN A 31 6.21 11.21 -9.78
CA ASN A 31 6.93 12.25 -9.04
C ASN A 31 7.95 11.66 -8.05
N CYS A 32 7.48 10.87 -7.06
CA CYS A 32 8.35 10.32 -6.03
C CYS A 32 8.92 8.93 -6.37
N GLY A 33 8.46 8.29 -7.45
CA GLY A 33 8.91 6.95 -7.85
C GLY A 33 8.38 5.81 -6.98
N GLU A 34 7.62 6.10 -5.92
CA GLU A 34 7.05 5.08 -5.04
C GLU A 34 5.85 4.37 -5.68
N PHE A 35 5.69 3.09 -5.39
CA PHE A 35 4.45 2.39 -5.67
C PHE A 35 3.42 2.75 -4.60
N ALA A 36 2.49 3.65 -4.95
CA ALA A 36 1.60 4.28 -3.98
C ALA A 36 0.15 4.22 -4.46
N ARG A 37 -0.77 4.42 -3.51
CA ARG A 37 -2.18 4.63 -3.83
C ARG A 37 -2.39 6.09 -4.20
N PHE A 38 -3.11 6.31 -5.29
CA PHE A 38 -3.63 7.62 -5.65
C PHE A 38 -5.04 7.72 -5.09
N VAL A 39 -5.18 8.51 -4.02
CA VAL A 39 -6.38 8.65 -3.20
C VAL A 39 -7.31 9.68 -3.82
N HIS A 40 -8.60 9.37 -3.88
CA HIS A 40 -9.63 10.27 -4.40
C HIS A 40 -9.63 11.64 -3.67
N GLU A 41 -9.86 12.73 -4.41
CA GLU A 41 -9.86 14.10 -3.89
C GLU A 41 -10.74 14.30 -2.64
N GLY A 42 -12.01 13.92 -2.66
CA GLY A 42 -12.87 14.02 -1.48
C GLY A 42 -12.40 13.23 -0.25
N VAL A 43 -11.60 12.17 -0.44
CA VAL A 43 -11.00 11.42 0.68
C VAL A 43 -9.81 12.19 1.25
N LEU A 44 -9.04 12.87 0.39
CA LEU A 44 -7.97 13.76 0.82
C LEU A 44 -8.51 14.98 1.57
N GLU A 45 -9.57 15.62 1.09
CA GLU A 45 -10.20 16.76 1.77
C GLU A 45 -10.66 16.37 3.17
N GLN A 46 -11.27 15.19 3.33
CA GLN A 46 -11.68 14.67 4.64
C GLN A 46 -10.48 14.35 5.53
N TYR A 47 -9.38 13.83 4.96
CA TYR A 47 -8.14 13.59 5.68
C TYR A 47 -7.56 14.90 6.21
N GLU A 48 -7.45 15.93 5.38
CA GLU A 48 -6.93 17.25 5.76
C GLU A 48 -7.80 17.86 6.88
N ALA A 49 -9.13 17.77 6.77
CA ALA A 49 -10.04 18.23 7.82
C ALA A 49 -9.82 17.54 9.18
N PHE A 50 -9.55 16.22 9.19
CA PHE A 50 -9.24 15.49 10.42
C PHE A 50 -7.82 15.72 10.94
N GLU A 51 -6.86 16.02 10.07
CA GLU A 51 -5.53 16.46 10.50
C GLU A 51 -5.59 17.83 11.18
N GLU A 52 -6.45 18.74 10.70
CA GLU A 52 -6.66 20.05 11.31
C GLU A 52 -7.53 19.98 12.57
N SER A 53 -8.50 19.06 12.61
CA SER A 53 -9.44 18.88 13.72
C SER A 53 -9.74 17.40 13.92
N PRO A 54 -8.91 16.71 14.74
CA PRO A 54 -9.09 15.29 14.99
C PRO A 54 -10.47 14.97 15.60
N PRO A 55 -11.11 13.87 15.18
CA PRO A 55 -12.36 13.42 15.78
C PRO A 55 -12.18 13.05 17.27
N GLU A 56 -13.16 13.35 18.11
CA GLU A 56 -13.10 13.06 19.56
C GLU A 56 -13.29 11.56 19.87
N ASP A 57 -14.15 10.88 19.10
CA ASP A 57 -14.53 9.47 19.32
C ASP A 57 -13.60 8.46 18.64
N LEU A 58 -12.51 8.92 18.01
CA LEU A 58 -11.52 8.07 17.34
C LEU A 58 -10.11 8.57 17.63
N ASP A 59 -9.24 7.66 18.09
CA ASP A 59 -7.86 7.98 18.44
C ASP A 59 -6.98 8.20 17.18
N TRP A 60 -7.24 9.32 16.50
CA TRP A 60 -6.71 9.65 15.17
C TRP A 60 -5.18 9.69 15.15
N GLU A 61 -4.54 10.16 16.21
CA GLU A 61 -3.08 10.28 16.30
C GLU A 61 -2.38 8.91 16.32
N ARG A 62 -3.09 7.85 16.72
CA ARG A 62 -2.54 6.49 16.75
C ARG A 62 -2.57 5.81 15.39
N LEU A 63 -3.41 6.29 14.48
CA LEU A 63 -3.54 5.73 13.14
C LEU A 63 -2.35 6.13 12.27
N GLY A 64 -1.76 5.14 11.61
CA GLY A 64 -0.83 5.36 10.52
C GLY A 64 -1.52 6.07 9.35
N ARG A 65 -0.74 6.75 8.50
CA ARG A 65 -1.27 7.53 7.37
C ARG A 65 -2.20 6.71 6.45
N MET A 66 -1.87 5.44 6.18
CA MET A 66 -2.70 4.60 5.32
C MET A 66 -4.04 4.25 5.96
N GLU A 67 -4.07 4.06 7.28
CA GLU A 67 -5.28 3.76 8.04
C GLU A 67 -6.18 4.99 8.10
N LYS A 68 -5.59 6.17 8.32
CA LYS A 68 -6.29 7.47 8.20
C LYS A 68 -7.00 7.62 6.85
N PHE A 69 -6.30 7.34 5.74
CA PHE A 69 -6.93 7.37 4.41
C PHE A 69 -8.06 6.35 4.26
N LEU A 70 -7.92 5.16 4.84
CA LEU A 70 -8.96 4.14 4.81
C LEU A 70 -10.22 4.61 5.54
N VAL A 71 -10.07 5.19 6.74
CA VAL A 71 -11.19 5.75 7.53
C VAL A 71 -11.91 6.84 6.72
N CYS A 72 -11.16 7.78 6.15
CA CYS A 72 -11.73 8.83 5.30
C CYS A 72 -12.45 8.26 4.06
N GLU A 73 -11.88 7.24 3.40
CA GLU A 73 -12.52 6.58 2.25
C GLU A 73 -13.87 5.98 2.63
N LYS A 74 -13.90 5.27 3.75
CA LYS A 74 -15.09 4.62 4.29
C LYS A 74 -16.19 5.64 4.63
N ILE A 75 -15.82 6.78 5.21
CA ILE A 75 -16.79 7.85 5.54
C ILE A 75 -17.34 8.47 4.25
N VAL A 76 -16.45 8.98 3.39
CA VAL A 76 -16.82 9.79 2.22
C VAL A 76 -17.56 8.97 1.17
N ARG A 77 -17.18 7.71 0.97
CA ARG A 77 -17.67 6.90 -0.17
C ARG A 77 -18.56 5.75 0.23
N GLN A 78 -18.47 5.28 1.47
CA GLN A 78 -19.23 4.12 1.95
C GLN A 78 -20.29 4.51 2.98
N GLY A 79 -20.41 5.81 3.31
CA GLY A 79 -21.42 6.33 4.21
C GLY A 79 -21.24 5.89 5.66
N LYS A 80 -20.03 5.49 6.05
CA LYS A 80 -19.70 5.14 7.44
C LYS A 80 -19.59 6.40 8.30
N THR A 81 -19.78 6.25 9.60
CA THR A 81 -19.56 7.31 10.61
C THR A 81 -18.32 6.99 11.44
N ILE A 82 -17.83 7.97 12.20
CA ILE A 82 -16.66 7.79 13.08
C ILE A 82 -16.88 6.68 14.11
N GLU A 83 -18.11 6.52 14.58
CA GLU A 83 -18.53 5.48 15.53
C GLU A 83 -18.41 4.04 14.97
N ASP A 84 -18.23 3.88 13.65
CA ASP A 84 -18.04 2.55 13.04
C ASP A 84 -16.58 2.06 13.10
N PHE A 85 -15.66 2.87 13.65
CA PHE A 85 -14.24 2.55 13.73
C PHE A 85 -13.77 2.39 15.19
N GLU A 86 -12.94 1.40 15.42
CA GLU A 86 -12.28 1.15 16.70
C GLU A 86 -10.78 0.94 16.45
N VAL A 87 -9.93 1.50 17.33
CA VAL A 87 -8.47 1.35 17.25
C VAL A 87 -8.04 0.20 18.16
N GLU A 88 -7.75 -0.96 17.58
CA GLU A 88 -7.24 -2.11 18.33
C GLU A 88 -5.73 -1.95 18.61
N VAL A 89 -5.36 -2.16 19.88
CA VAL A 89 -3.96 -2.29 20.29
C VAL A 89 -3.46 -3.70 19.97
N HIS A 90 -2.82 -3.86 18.83
CA HIS A 90 -1.88 -4.96 18.66
C HIS A 90 -0.62 -4.61 19.46
N ALA A 91 -0.53 -5.11 20.69
CA ALA A 91 0.75 -5.16 21.37
C ALA A 91 1.70 -5.92 20.45
N ASP A 92 2.81 -5.30 20.11
CA ASP A 92 3.83 -5.82 19.22
C ASP A 92 4.36 -7.15 19.80
N GLU A 93 3.68 -8.25 19.50
CA GLU A 93 4.24 -9.59 19.71
C GLU A 93 5.37 -9.68 18.69
N GLU A 94 6.58 -9.59 19.23
CA GLU A 94 7.87 -9.72 18.58
C GLU A 94 7.78 -10.63 17.34
N SER A 95 8.22 -10.09 16.21
CA SER A 95 8.48 -10.84 15.00
C SER A 95 9.31 -12.07 15.35
N ASP A 96 8.68 -13.25 15.43
CA ASP A 96 9.36 -14.54 15.25
C ASP A 96 9.67 -14.66 13.75
N ASP A 97 10.61 -13.81 13.31
CA ASP A 97 11.41 -14.07 12.13
C ASP A 97 12.27 -15.28 12.52
N GLU A 98 11.76 -16.49 12.30
CA GLU A 98 12.62 -17.65 12.17
C GLU A 98 13.35 -17.47 10.84
N PRO A 99 14.67 -17.15 10.81
CA PRO A 99 15.42 -17.27 9.59
C PRO A 99 15.51 -18.77 9.30
N THR A 100 14.63 -19.27 8.42
CA THR A 100 14.95 -20.50 7.70
C THR A 100 16.11 -20.15 6.76
N SER A 101 17.32 -20.16 7.32
CA SER A 101 18.56 -20.31 6.57
C SER A 101 18.54 -21.70 5.94
N GLY A 102 17.73 -21.84 4.89
CA GLY A 102 17.90 -22.85 3.87
C GLY A 102 19.19 -22.51 3.12
N ASP A 103 20.27 -23.10 3.60
CA ASP A 103 21.56 -23.24 2.96
C ASP A 103 21.44 -23.36 1.42
N GLN A 104 21.99 -22.38 0.70
CA GLN A 104 22.25 -22.40 -0.76
C GLN A 104 23.22 -23.57 -1.11
N PRO A 105 23.53 -23.93 -2.39
CA PRO A 105 23.16 -23.34 -3.69
C PRO A 105 22.73 -24.35 -4.80
N THR A 106 22.17 -23.86 -5.90
CA THR A 106 22.45 -24.35 -7.27
C THR A 106 23.31 -23.26 -7.94
N PRO A 107 24.24 -23.49 -8.91
CA PRO A 107 24.15 -24.44 -10.04
C PRO A 107 25.49 -25.07 -10.56
N ASP A 108 25.32 -26.02 -11.49
CA ASP A 108 26.16 -26.34 -12.69
C ASP A 108 27.57 -26.99 -12.65
N GLU A 109 27.84 -27.67 -13.78
CA GLU A 109 29.09 -28.31 -14.25
C GLU A 109 29.51 -29.68 -13.69
N GLN A 110 29.10 -30.74 -14.41
CA GLN A 110 30.07 -31.70 -14.95
C GLN A 110 29.51 -32.36 -16.21
N SER A 111 29.82 -31.73 -17.34
CA SER A 111 29.95 -32.37 -18.64
C SER A 111 30.86 -33.60 -18.52
N HIS A 112 30.30 -34.78 -18.81
CA HIS A 112 31.09 -35.94 -19.23
C HIS A 112 30.57 -36.34 -20.62
N ASP A 113 31.12 -35.67 -21.62
CA ASP A 113 31.34 -36.26 -22.94
C ASP A 113 32.27 -37.47 -22.73
N ASP A 114 31.71 -38.68 -22.69
CA ASP A 114 32.49 -39.89 -22.94
C ASP A 114 32.43 -40.18 -24.45
N GLU A 115 33.33 -39.52 -25.18
CA GLU A 115 33.72 -39.93 -26.52
C GLU A 115 34.61 -41.17 -26.36
N SER A 116 34.01 -42.36 -26.45
CA SER A 116 34.72 -43.61 -26.70
C SER A 116 34.24 -44.20 -28.03
N THR A 117 34.94 -43.86 -29.12
CA THR A 117 34.99 -44.65 -30.36
C THR A 117 36.31 -45.43 -30.39
N PRO A 118 36.48 -46.44 -31.26
CA PRO A 118 35.70 -47.65 -31.51
C PRO A 118 36.59 -48.92 -31.34
N ASP A 119 36.04 -50.15 -31.35
CA ASP A 119 36.85 -51.34 -31.66
C ASP A 119 36.00 -52.50 -32.25
N GLU A 120 36.47 -52.96 -33.41
CA GLU A 120 36.16 -54.15 -34.26
C GLU A 120 34.74 -54.74 -34.39
#